data_AF-A0A6B9TE39-F1
#
_entry.id   AF-A0A6B9TE39-F1
#
_cell.length_a   1.000
_cell.length_b   1.000
_cell.length_c   1.000
_cell.angle_alpha   90.00
_cell.angle_beta   90.00
_cell.angle_gamma   90.00
#
_symmetry.space_group_name_H-M   'P 1'
#
loop_
_entity.id
_entity.type
_entity.pdbx_description
1 polymer ?
#
loop_
_entity_poly.entity_id
_entity_poly.type
_entity_poly.pdbx_seq_one_letter_code
_entity_poly.pdbx_strand_id
1 'polypeptide(L)'
;MYSKRMERNVQRIGYAVNRFRGNLLLIRGGTDPEEVRDEFAEVERILRDVYVDIMNETPDPGLEGIHRKILEAAGTYVEAVEEFMKFYDEHDDDHFVYSGLKINEANELLNQAAAMF
;
A
#
# COMPACT_ATOMS: atom_id res chain seq x y z
N MET A 1 -18.20 -12.59 7.08
CA MET A 1 -18.11 -11.78 5.84
C MET A 1 -17.99 -10.34 6.27
N TYR A 2 -17.07 -9.57 5.69
CA TYR A 2 -16.77 -8.21 6.13
C TYR A 2 -17.94 -7.25 5.92
N SER A 3 -17.90 -6.14 6.66
CA SER A 3 -18.55 -4.89 6.25
C SER A 3 -18.20 -4.55 4.77
N LYS A 4 -19.19 -4.07 4.02
CA LYS A 4 -18.98 -3.58 2.64
C LYS A 4 -17.94 -2.45 2.56
N ARG A 5 -17.72 -1.72 3.66
CA ARG A 5 -16.74 -0.63 3.74
C ARG A 5 -15.32 -1.19 3.80
N MET A 6 -15.08 -2.19 4.64
CA MET A 6 -13.80 -2.89 4.70
C MET A 6 -13.46 -3.58 3.36
N GLU A 7 -14.42 -4.27 2.74
CA GLU A 7 -14.22 -4.89 1.42
C GLU A 7 -13.77 -3.87 0.37
N ARG A 8 -14.39 -2.69 0.36
CA ARG A 8 -14.02 -1.58 -0.52
C ARG A 8 -12.60 -1.09 -0.21
N ASN A 9 -12.23 -0.97 1.06
CA ASN A 9 -10.89 -0.54 1.44
C ASN A 9 -9.82 -1.54 0.98
N VAL A 10 -10.04 -2.83 1.17
CA VAL A 10 -9.14 -3.89 0.67
C VAL A 10 -9.00 -3.84 -0.86
N GLN A 11 -10.10 -3.63 -1.58
CA GLN A 11 -10.06 -3.44 -3.04
C GLN A 11 -9.26 -2.20 -3.45
N ARG A 12 -9.38 -1.09 -2.71
CA ARG A 12 -8.61 0.13 -2.95
C ARG A 12 -7.11 -0.06 -2.69
N ILE A 13 -6.72 -0.85 -1.68
CA ILE A 13 -5.32 -1.25 -1.48
C ILE A 13 -4.83 -2.01 -2.72
N GLY A 14 -5.57 -3.04 -3.16
CA GLY A 14 -5.20 -3.82 -4.33
C GLY A 14 -5.06 -2.97 -5.61
N TYR A 15 -5.96 -2.00 -5.79
CA TYR A 15 -5.87 -1.04 -6.89
C TYR A 15 -4.60 -0.18 -6.82
N ALA A 16 -4.32 0.45 -5.67
CA ALA A 16 -3.17 1.32 -5.50
C ALA A 16 -1.84 0.57 -5.67
N VAL A 17 -1.72 -0.63 -5.10
CA VAL A 17 -0.52 -1.47 -5.21
C VAL A 17 -0.28 -1.93 -6.64
N ASN A 18 -1.35 -2.26 -7.39
CA ASN A 18 -1.21 -2.61 -8.81
C ASN A 18 -0.80 -1.40 -9.65
N ARG A 19 -1.31 -0.19 -9.34
CA ARG A 19 -0.88 1.05 -10.00
C ARG A 19 0.59 1.36 -9.72
N PHE A 20 1.03 1.24 -8.47
CA PHE A 20 2.43 1.36 -8.09
C PHE A 20 3.35 0.45 -8.90
N ARG A 21 3.00 -0.86 -8.97
CA ARG A 21 3.74 -1.84 -9.77
C ARG A 21 3.72 -1.51 -11.27
N GLY A 22 2.59 -1.03 -11.78
CA GLY A 22 2.46 -0.57 -13.16
C GLY A 22 3.43 0.56 -13.48
N ASN A 23 3.52 1.56 -12.61
CA ASN A 23 4.45 2.69 -12.77
C ASN A 23 5.91 2.24 -12.74
N LEU A 24 6.27 1.32 -11.84
CA LEU A 24 7.62 0.73 -11.82
C LEU A 24 7.96 -0.01 -13.13
N LEU A 25 6.98 -0.71 -13.72
CA LEU A 25 7.17 -1.37 -15.01
C LEU A 25 7.34 -0.36 -16.16
N LEU A 26 6.67 0.79 -16.11
CA LEU A 26 6.87 1.87 -17.08
C LEU A 26 8.29 2.43 -17.02
N ILE A 27 8.80 2.71 -15.81
CA ILE A 27 10.20 3.14 -15.61
C ILE A 27 11.16 2.09 -16.17
N ARG A 28 10.95 0.81 -15.82
CA ARG A 28 11.76 -0.30 -16.35
C ARG A 28 11.70 -0.40 -17.87
N GLY A 29 10.58 -0.02 -18.48
CA GLY A 29 10.37 0.04 -19.93
C GLY A 29 11.06 1.22 -20.62
N GLY A 30 11.71 2.12 -19.87
CA GLY A 30 12.42 3.29 -20.38
C GLY A 30 11.63 4.60 -20.34
N THR A 31 10.49 4.63 -19.63
CA THR A 31 9.78 5.89 -19.35
C THR A 31 10.64 6.73 -18.42
N ASP A 32 10.74 8.04 -18.70
CA ASP A 32 11.42 8.96 -17.79
C ASP A 32 10.72 8.90 -16.42
N PRO A 33 11.44 8.65 -15.32
CA PRO A 33 10.86 8.67 -13.98
C PRO A 33 10.00 9.90 -13.71
N GLU A 34 10.38 11.09 -14.22
CA GLU A 34 9.67 12.34 -13.92
C GLU A 34 8.23 12.33 -14.48
N GLU A 35 8.00 11.62 -15.58
CA GLU A 35 6.69 11.49 -16.21
C GLU A 35 5.70 10.68 -15.36
N VAL A 36 6.19 9.86 -14.43
CA VAL A 36 5.37 9.01 -13.56
C VAL A 36 5.40 9.43 -12.09
N ARG A 37 6.05 10.55 -11.75
CA ARG A 37 6.11 11.05 -10.38
C ARG A 37 4.73 11.35 -9.79
N ASP A 38 3.89 12.05 -10.55
CA ASP A 38 2.51 12.38 -10.13
C ASP A 38 1.67 11.12 -9.92
N GLU A 39 1.97 10.06 -10.66
CA GLU A 39 1.31 8.76 -10.52
C GLU A 39 1.68 8.08 -9.20
N PHE A 40 2.92 8.21 -8.73
CA PHE A 40 3.33 7.73 -7.40
C PHE A 40 2.72 8.56 -6.26
N ALA A 41 2.65 9.89 -6.42
CA ALA A 41 1.98 10.77 -5.46
C ALA A 41 0.49 10.42 -5.32
N GLU A 42 -0.18 10.10 -6.43
CA GLU A 42 -1.57 9.64 -6.40
C GLU A 42 -1.74 8.28 -5.69
N VAL A 43 -0.80 7.35 -5.90
CA VAL A 43 -0.78 6.07 -5.15
C VAL A 43 -0.66 6.32 -3.66
N GLU A 44 0.29 7.17 -3.24
CA GLU A 44 0.50 7.53 -1.85
C GLU A 44 -0.79 8.11 -1.23
N ARG A 45 -1.41 9.07 -1.92
CA ARG A 45 -2.66 9.69 -1.50
C ARG A 45 -3.77 8.65 -1.30
N ILE A 46 -3.94 7.73 -2.24
CA ILE A 46 -4.96 6.68 -2.12
C ILE A 46 -4.68 5.77 -0.92
N LEU A 47 -3.43 5.34 -0.72
CA LEU A 47 -3.07 4.46 0.39
C LEU A 47 -3.25 5.15 1.74
N ARG A 48 -2.90 6.44 1.84
CA ARG A 48 -3.15 7.26 3.04
C ARG A 48 -4.64 7.37 3.34
N ASP A 49 -5.45 7.68 2.32
CA ASP A 49 -6.91 7.78 2.48
C ASP A 49 -7.48 6.45 2.98
N VAL A 50 -7.04 5.32 2.42
CA VAL A 50 -7.48 3.99 2.83
C VAL A 50 -7.04 3.65 4.25
N TYR A 51 -5.78 3.96 4.61
CA TYR A 51 -5.28 3.76 5.97
C TYR A 51 -6.13 4.52 7.00
N VAL A 52 -6.41 5.80 6.73
CA VAL A 52 -7.26 6.64 7.58
C VAL A 52 -8.68 6.08 7.65
N ASP A 53 -9.24 5.63 6.53
CA ASP A 53 -10.58 5.02 6.49
C ASP A 53 -10.66 3.76 7.36
N ILE A 54 -9.67 2.87 7.27
CA ILE A 54 -9.59 1.63 8.06
C ILE A 54 -9.42 1.95 9.54
N MET A 55 -8.50 2.86 9.87
CA MET A 55 -8.21 3.28 11.25
C MET A 55 -9.47 3.82 11.97
N ASN A 56 -10.35 4.49 11.23
CA ASN A 56 -11.60 5.07 11.75
C ASN A 56 -12.79 4.10 11.67
N GLU A 57 -12.61 2.90 11.12
CA GLU A 57 -13.67 1.90 11.02
C GLU A 57 -13.75 1.07 12.31
N THR A 58 -14.96 0.87 12.82
CA THR A 58 -15.17 -0.05 13.95
C THR A 58 -15.14 -1.48 13.41
N PRO A 59 -14.25 -2.36 13.91
CA PRO A 59 -14.21 -3.75 13.46
C PRO A 59 -15.51 -4.48 13.81
N ASP A 60 -15.96 -5.33 12.90
CA ASP A 60 -17.08 -6.24 13.17
C ASP A 60 -16.69 -7.21 14.30
N PRO A 61 -17.61 -7.53 15.25
CA PRO A 61 -17.32 -8.45 16.34
C PRO A 61 -16.78 -9.80 15.86
N GLY A 62 -15.64 -10.22 16.40
CA GLY A 62 -14.94 -11.45 16.02
C GLY A 62 -14.01 -11.33 14.81
N LEU A 63 -13.94 -10.15 14.15
CA LEU A 63 -13.03 -9.87 13.04
C LEU A 63 -11.92 -8.86 13.42
N GLU A 64 -11.77 -8.52 14.70
CA GLU A 64 -10.83 -7.50 15.19
C GLU A 64 -9.38 -7.83 14.85
N GLY A 65 -9.02 -9.13 14.93
CA GLY A 65 -7.68 -9.60 14.58
C GLY A 65 -7.38 -9.40 13.09
N ILE A 66 -8.37 -9.66 12.22
CA ILE A 66 -8.19 -9.50 10.78
C ILE A 66 -8.17 -8.01 10.40
N HIS A 67 -9.07 -7.21 11.00
CA HIS A 67 -9.06 -5.75 10.85
C HIS A 67 -7.70 -5.17 11.22
N ARG A 68 -7.12 -5.58 12.35
CA ARG A 68 -5.80 -5.11 12.79
C ARG A 68 -4.70 -5.43 11.78
N LYS A 69 -4.68 -6.66 11.24
CA LYS A 69 -3.68 -7.02 10.21
C LYS A 69 -3.85 -6.23 8.92
N ILE A 70 -5.07 -5.95 8.51
CA ILE A 70 -5.34 -5.11 7.33
C ILE A 70 -4.89 -3.67 7.59
N LEU A 71 -5.14 -3.13 8.79
CA LEU A 71 -4.67 -1.81 9.19
C LEU A 71 -3.14 -1.72 9.20
N GLU A 72 -2.47 -2.72 9.79
CA GLU A 72 -1.01 -2.85 9.77
C GLU A 72 -0.49 -2.89 8.32
N ALA A 73 -1.06 -3.75 7.47
CA ALA A 73 -0.68 -3.83 6.06
C ALA A 73 -0.85 -2.51 5.32
N ALA A 74 -1.97 -1.81 5.53
CA ALA A 74 -2.23 -0.51 4.90
C ALA A 74 -1.20 0.53 5.35
N GLY A 75 -0.83 0.56 6.64
CA GLY A 75 0.21 1.43 7.16
C GLY A 75 1.58 1.12 6.56
N THR A 76 1.95 -0.16 6.48
CA THR A 76 3.22 -0.60 5.86
C THR A 76 3.27 -0.25 4.37
N TYR A 77 2.15 -0.30 3.65
CA TYR A 77 2.09 0.17 2.26
C TYR A 77 2.30 1.68 2.12
N VAL A 78 1.73 2.48 3.02
CA VAL A 78 1.97 3.93 3.04
C VAL A 78 3.46 4.21 3.26
N GLU A 79 4.06 3.61 4.28
CA GLU A 79 5.48 3.75 4.58
C GLU A 79 6.35 3.32 3.38
N ALA A 80 6.00 2.23 2.72
CA ALA A 80 6.75 1.78 1.54
C ALA A 80 6.74 2.82 0.41
N VAL A 81 5.60 3.45 0.13
CA VAL A 81 5.49 4.44 -0.94
C VAL A 81 6.17 5.75 -0.55
N GLU A 82 6.07 6.17 0.71
CA GLU A 82 6.82 7.33 1.23
C GLU A 82 8.33 7.14 1.06
N GLU A 83 8.85 5.96 1.40
CA GLU A 83 10.27 5.62 1.26
C GLU A 83 10.67 5.57 -0.22
N PHE A 84 9.81 5.05 -1.10
CA PHE A 84 10.05 5.13 -2.54
C PHE A 84 10.14 6.59 -3.04
N MET A 85 9.29 7.47 -2.54
CA MET A 85 9.31 8.89 -2.89
C MET A 85 10.59 9.58 -2.37
N LYS A 86 11.12 9.18 -1.21
CA LYS A 86 12.43 9.66 -0.73
C LYS A 86 13.56 9.19 -1.63
N PHE A 87 13.58 7.92 -2.06
CA PHE A 87 14.52 7.47 -3.09
C PHE A 87 14.44 8.34 -4.34
N TYR A 88 13.22 8.68 -4.74
CA TYR A 88 12.95 9.51 -5.89
C TYR A 88 13.57 10.92 -5.76
N ASP A 89 13.46 11.54 -4.59
CA ASP A 89 13.96 12.90 -4.33
C ASP A 89 15.45 12.96 -3.95
N GLU A 90 15.94 11.97 -3.21
CA GLU A 90 17.29 11.96 -2.61
C GLU A 90 18.30 11.13 -3.41
N HIS A 91 17.81 10.29 -4.34
CA HIS A 91 18.60 9.34 -5.13
C HIS A 91 19.44 8.37 -4.29
N ASP A 92 18.96 8.02 -3.10
CA ASP A 92 19.58 7.04 -2.21
C ASP A 92 18.94 5.65 -2.39
N ASP A 93 19.72 4.70 -2.89
CA ASP A 93 19.30 3.33 -3.16
C ASP A 93 18.79 2.60 -1.89
N ASP A 94 19.20 3.02 -0.69
CA ASP A 94 18.73 2.41 0.57
C ASP A 94 17.21 2.60 0.72
N HIS A 95 16.68 3.75 0.32
CA HIS A 95 15.24 4.04 0.32
C HIS A 95 14.47 3.14 -0.67
N PHE A 96 15.06 2.85 -1.83
CA PHE A 96 14.46 1.94 -2.82
C PHE A 96 14.40 0.50 -2.29
N VAL A 97 15.50 0.01 -1.72
CA VAL A 97 15.56 -1.33 -1.13
C VAL A 97 14.58 -1.45 0.03
N TYR A 98 14.56 -0.47 0.93
CA TYR A 98 13.68 -0.47 2.10
C TYR A 98 12.20 -0.43 1.70
N SER A 99 11.84 0.39 0.72
CA SER A 99 10.50 0.39 0.12
C SER A 99 10.09 -1.00 -0.39
N GLY A 100 10.98 -1.67 -1.15
CA GLY A 100 10.74 -3.01 -1.66
C GLY A 100 10.50 -4.05 -0.55
N LEU A 101 11.27 -3.97 0.53
CA LEU A 101 11.10 -4.84 1.71
C LEU A 101 9.73 -4.62 2.38
N LYS A 102 9.34 -3.35 2.56
CA LYS A 102 8.05 -2.98 3.15
C LYS A 102 6.86 -3.42 2.31
N ILE A 103 6.95 -3.35 0.98
CA ILE A 103 5.91 -3.89 0.08
C ILE A 103 5.74 -5.40 0.30
N ASN A 104 6.84 -6.15 0.47
CA ASN A 104 6.76 -7.59 0.72
C ASN A 104 6.12 -7.88 2.08
N GLU A 105 6.54 -7.17 3.12
CA GLU A 105 5.95 -7.27 4.47
C GLU A 105 4.44 -6.98 4.46
N ALA A 106 4.02 -5.90 3.78
CA ALA A 106 2.61 -5.56 3.65
C ALA A 106 1.79 -6.64 2.92
N ASN A 107 2.37 -7.27 1.90
CA ASN A 107 1.74 -8.41 1.21
C ASN A 107 1.61 -9.63 2.14
N GLU A 108 2.63 -9.92 2.95
CA GLU A 108 2.57 -11.00 3.93
C GLU A 108 1.47 -10.76 4.97
N LEU A 109 1.32 -9.52 5.47
CA LEU A 109 0.24 -9.15 6.40
C LEU A 109 -1.14 -9.34 5.78
N LEU A 110 -1.36 -8.96 4.51
CA LEU A 110 -2.61 -9.21 3.80
C LEU A 110 -2.88 -10.71 3.60
N ASN A 111 -1.85 -11.50 3.28
CA ASN A 111 -2.00 -12.95 3.14
C ASN A 111 -2.36 -13.62 4.47
N GLN A 112 -1.74 -13.18 5.57
CA GLN A 112 -2.09 -13.63 6.91
C GLN A 112 -3.54 -13.26 7.26
N ALA A 113 -3.98 -12.06 6.93
CA ALA A 113 -5.37 -11.63 7.09
C ALA A 113 -6.34 -12.51 6.27
N ALA A 114 -6.00 -12.83 5.02
CA ALA A 114 -6.79 -13.70 4.17
C ALA A 114 -6.84 -15.15 4.68
N ALA A 115 -5.76 -15.64 5.30
CA ALA A 115 -5.72 -16.98 5.89
C ALA A 115 -6.50 -17.12 7.21
N MET A 116 -6.91 -16.00 7.81
CA MET A 116 -7.78 -15.99 9.00
C MET A 116 -9.28 -16.11 8.66
N PHE A 117 -9.63 -16.13 7.37
CA PHE A 117 -11.00 -16.32 6.87
C PHE A 117 -11.41 -17.79 6.78
#